data_AF-A0A7T8KKM0-F1
#
_entry.id   AF-A0A7T8KKM0-F1
#
_cell.length_a   1.000
_cell.length_b   1.000
_cell.length_c   1.000
_cell.angle_alpha   90.00
_cell.angle_beta   90.00
_cell.angle_gamma   90.00
#
_symmetry.space_group_name_H-M   'P 1'
#
loop_
_entity.id
_entity.type
_entity.pdbx_description
1 polymer ?
#
loop_
_entity_poly.entity_id
_entity_poly.type
_entity_poly.pdbx_seq_one_letter_code
_entity_poly.pdbx_strand_id
1 'polypeptide(L)'
;EDPTTKMTKLAKDRNVSHTTIRRAVKDDLNYRSRCKCVKHLLTAQNKADRVSKGRKILNDLKSKGHYLRFYSDEKIFTVDESVNRRNDRWICQDPKEVKPTMSSKKPAAVMTLAVISREGEMVPHFFQANETVNKTVYLDVLKRVVVPWMKKTAGERKYTFQQDSAPAHKAKTVQNTWRPTLPTSGHPRFWPANSPDLNHVTSTCGEGVEGIACNTYHKSTVSLKASIKRTMASLDPREVSKAVKSFRRRVETVIELDGEHYE
;
A
#
# COMPACT_ATOMS: atom_id res chain seq x y z
N GLU A 1 -11.41 -31.93 8.59
CA GLU A 1 -11.59 -31.87 7.12
C GLU A 1 -10.71 -30.80 6.53
N ASP A 2 -10.25 -30.98 5.30
CA ASP A 2 -9.44 -29.97 4.59
C ASP A 2 -10.30 -28.71 4.32
N PRO A 3 -9.92 -27.54 4.88
CA PRO A 3 -10.67 -26.28 4.73
C PRO A 3 -10.70 -25.73 3.31
N THR A 4 -9.92 -26.31 2.38
CA THR A 4 -9.93 -25.96 0.97
C THR A 4 -10.96 -26.75 0.16
N THR A 5 -11.61 -27.75 0.76
CA THR A 5 -12.61 -28.58 0.09
C THR A 5 -13.84 -27.76 -0.26
N LYS A 6 -14.29 -27.83 -1.53
CA LYS A 6 -15.52 -27.18 -1.97
C LYS A 6 -16.72 -27.79 -1.23
N MET A 7 -17.65 -26.95 -0.75
CA MET A 7 -18.90 -27.40 -0.12
C MET A 7 -19.71 -28.35 -1.01
N THR A 8 -19.67 -28.16 -2.33
CA THR A 8 -20.30 -29.07 -3.30
C THR A 8 -19.68 -30.46 -3.32
N LYS A 9 -18.37 -30.58 -3.08
CA LYS A 9 -17.70 -31.88 -2.93
C LYS A 9 -18.08 -32.52 -1.60
N LEU A 10 -18.03 -31.77 -0.49
CA LEU A 10 -18.45 -32.28 0.82
C LEU A 10 -19.90 -32.80 0.82
N ALA A 11 -20.79 -32.11 0.10
CA ALA A 11 -22.18 -32.53 -0.08
C ALA A 11 -22.28 -33.88 -0.81
N LYS A 12 -21.51 -34.07 -1.88
CA LYS A 12 -21.44 -35.34 -2.62
C LYS A 12 -20.85 -36.46 -1.78
N ASP A 13 -19.71 -36.21 -1.14
CA ASP A 13 -18.97 -37.21 -0.35
C ASP A 13 -19.81 -37.71 0.85
N ARG A 14 -20.71 -36.86 1.37
CA ARG A 14 -21.63 -37.20 2.47
C ARG A 14 -23.05 -37.59 2.02
N ASN A 15 -23.32 -37.60 0.72
CA ASN A 15 -24.66 -37.85 0.17
C ASN A 15 -25.76 -36.96 0.79
N VAL A 16 -25.49 -35.66 0.94
CA VAL A 16 -26.45 -34.66 1.46
C VAL A 16 -26.59 -33.49 0.50
N SER A 17 -27.63 -32.67 0.69
CA SER A 17 -27.81 -31.47 -0.11
C SER A 17 -26.71 -30.43 0.17
N HIS A 18 -26.35 -29.64 -0.85
CA HIS A 18 -25.44 -28.51 -0.69
C HIS A 18 -25.94 -27.50 0.35
N THR A 19 -27.27 -27.32 0.45
CA THR A 19 -27.90 -26.45 1.45
C THR A 19 -27.64 -26.94 2.87
N THR A 20 -27.66 -28.26 3.09
CA THR A 20 -27.35 -28.88 4.39
C THR A 20 -25.91 -28.57 4.80
N ILE A 21 -24.94 -28.78 3.91
CA ILE A 21 -23.54 -28.42 4.18
C ILE A 21 -23.39 -26.92 4.43
N ARG A 22 -24.05 -26.08 3.63
CA ARG A 22 -23.98 -24.61 3.78
C ARG A 22 -24.50 -24.15 5.15
N ARG A 23 -25.63 -24.70 5.62
CA ARG A 23 -26.19 -24.42 6.95
C ARG A 23 -25.24 -24.89 8.05
N ALA A 24 -24.74 -26.12 7.96
CA ALA A 24 -23.78 -26.64 8.93
C ALA A 24 -22.52 -25.77 9.03
N VAL A 25 -21.96 -25.35 7.89
CA VAL A 25 -20.81 -24.44 7.88
C VAL A 25 -21.16 -23.08 8.48
N LYS A 26 -22.31 -22.50 8.12
CA LYS A 26 -22.64 -21.12 8.49
C LYS A 26 -23.21 -20.97 9.90
N ASP A 27 -24.07 -21.88 10.30
CA ASP A 27 -24.95 -21.76 11.47
C ASP A 27 -24.44 -22.65 12.61
N ASP A 28 -24.06 -23.90 12.34
CA ASP A 28 -23.56 -24.83 13.37
C ASP A 28 -22.08 -24.56 13.71
N LEU A 29 -21.23 -24.37 12.69
CA LEU A 29 -19.80 -24.10 12.85
C LEU A 29 -19.47 -22.60 12.92
N ASN A 30 -20.42 -21.74 12.56
CA ASN A 30 -20.20 -20.29 12.43
C ASN A 30 -19.02 -19.87 11.53
N TYR A 31 -18.73 -20.67 10.50
CA TYR A 31 -17.70 -20.37 9.52
C TYR A 31 -18.23 -19.48 8.39
N ARG A 32 -17.31 -18.88 7.65
CA ARG A 32 -17.59 -18.00 6.49
C ARG A 32 -16.68 -18.37 5.33
N SER A 33 -17.22 -18.33 4.11
CA SER A 33 -16.40 -18.45 2.90
C SER A 33 -15.56 -17.19 2.72
N ARG A 34 -14.24 -17.35 2.60
CA ARG A 34 -13.27 -16.25 2.44
C ARG A 34 -12.39 -16.53 1.22
N CYS A 35 -12.06 -15.49 0.46
CA CYS A 35 -11.09 -15.59 -0.62
C CYS A 35 -9.67 -15.62 -0.05
N LYS A 36 -8.80 -16.49 -0.58
CA LYS A 36 -7.37 -16.46 -0.25
C LYS A 36 -6.77 -15.09 -0.62
N CYS A 37 -5.86 -14.59 0.20
CA CYS A 37 -5.02 -13.43 -0.10
C CYS A 37 -3.66 -13.92 -0.59
N VAL A 38 -3.07 -13.24 -1.57
CA VAL A 38 -1.69 -13.47 -1.99
C VAL A 38 -0.83 -12.46 -1.23
N LYS A 39 0.15 -12.96 -0.46
CA LYS A 39 1.12 -12.13 0.25
C LYS A 39 2.54 -12.52 -0.18
N HIS A 40 3.49 -11.61 -0.04
CA HIS A 40 4.89 -11.92 -0.31
C HIS A 40 5.39 -13.04 0.61
N LEU A 41 6.18 -13.96 0.06
CA LEU A 41 6.83 -14.98 0.87
C LEU A 41 7.84 -14.32 1.81
N LEU A 42 7.75 -14.63 3.11
CA LEU A 42 8.71 -14.19 4.13
C LEU A 42 9.56 -15.38 4.54
N THR A 43 10.88 -15.26 4.32
CA THR A 43 11.86 -16.20 4.89
C THR A 43 11.97 -15.99 6.40
N ALA A 44 12.52 -16.98 7.12
CA ALA A 44 12.82 -16.82 8.55
C ALA A 44 13.69 -15.57 8.82
N GLN A 45 14.65 -15.29 7.93
CA GLN A 45 15.46 -14.08 8.01
C GLN A 45 14.63 -12.81 7.84
N ASN A 46 13.66 -12.79 6.91
CA ASN A 46 12.80 -11.62 6.73
C ASN A 46 11.94 -11.34 7.96
N LYS A 47 11.44 -12.39 8.62
CA LYS A 47 10.65 -12.27 9.86
C LYS A 47 11.52 -11.74 11.01
N ALA A 48 12.70 -12.31 11.22
CA ALA A 48 13.66 -11.84 12.22
C ALA A 48 14.07 -10.36 11.97
N ASP A 49 14.32 -10.00 10.70
CA ASP A 49 14.61 -8.62 10.30
C ASP A 49 13.43 -7.69 10.60
N ARG A 50 12.19 -8.12 10.31
CA ARG A 50 10.97 -7.37 10.61
C ARG A 50 10.84 -7.08 12.10
N VAL A 51 11.06 -8.07 12.97
CA VAL A 51 11.04 -7.87 14.43
C VAL A 51 12.15 -6.92 14.89
N SER A 52 13.39 -7.19 14.47
CA SER A 52 14.56 -6.40 14.87
C SER A 52 14.45 -4.93 14.44
N LYS A 53 14.03 -4.70 13.20
CA LYS A 53 13.80 -3.35 12.65
C LYS A 53 12.56 -2.69 13.24
N GLY A 54 11.48 -3.45 13.48
CA GLY A 54 10.29 -2.97 14.17
C GLY A 54 10.63 -2.39 15.54
N ARG A 55 11.43 -3.10 16.35
CA ARG A 55 11.90 -2.59 17.66
C ARG A 55 12.67 -1.28 17.53
N LYS A 56 13.52 -1.14 16.51
CA LYS A 56 14.24 0.12 16.23
C LYS A 56 13.29 1.25 15.83
N ILE A 57 12.27 0.95 15.02
CA ILE A 57 11.22 1.90 14.66
C ILE A 57 10.45 2.34 15.90
N LEU A 58 10.07 1.45 16.82
CA LEU A 58 9.40 1.83 18.07
C LEU A 58 10.26 2.73 18.96
N ASN A 59 11.56 2.47 19.05
CA ASN A 59 12.49 3.32 19.78
C ASN A 59 12.64 4.71 19.14
N ASP A 60 12.66 4.78 17.80
CA ASP A 60 12.63 6.04 17.06
C ASP A 60 11.33 6.80 17.29
N LEU A 61 10.18 6.11 17.26
CA LEU A 61 8.88 6.71 17.57
C LEU A 61 8.80 7.21 19.01
N LYS A 62 9.44 6.54 19.97
CA LYS A 62 9.51 6.98 21.37
C LYS A 62 10.39 8.24 21.51
N SER A 63 11.58 8.24 20.92
CA SER A 63 12.53 9.36 21.02
C SER A 63 12.11 10.59 20.20
N LYS A 64 11.44 10.37 19.06
CA LYS A 64 11.02 11.42 18.11
C LYS A 64 9.50 11.50 17.99
N GLY A 65 8.75 11.17 19.04
CA GLY A 65 7.27 11.15 19.00
C GLY A 65 6.64 12.51 18.66
N HIS A 66 7.34 13.61 18.97
CA HIS A 66 6.91 14.97 18.65
C HIS A 66 7.30 15.43 17.23
N TYR A 67 8.10 14.65 16.49
CA TYR A 67 8.50 15.02 15.13
C TYR A 67 7.34 14.80 14.16
N LEU A 68 7.15 15.71 13.22
CA LEU A 68 6.27 15.46 12.08
C LEU A 68 6.87 14.34 11.22
N ARG A 69 6.04 13.41 10.76
CA ARG A 69 6.51 12.26 9.98
C ARG A 69 5.89 12.26 8.60
N PHE A 70 6.75 12.21 7.60
CA PHE A 70 6.39 12.07 6.21
C PHE A 70 6.68 10.64 5.75
N TYR A 71 5.74 10.06 5.01
CA TYR A 71 5.85 8.73 4.42
C TYR A 71 5.78 8.89 2.91
N SER A 72 6.59 8.14 2.18
CA SER A 72 6.55 8.10 0.72
C SER A 72 6.45 6.69 0.18
N ASP A 73 5.90 6.58 -1.02
CA ASP A 73 5.92 5.36 -1.81
C ASP A 73 5.73 5.70 -3.29
N GLU A 74 6.29 4.87 -4.16
CA GLU A 74 6.03 4.89 -5.58
C GLU A 74 5.00 3.82 -5.95
N LYS A 75 3.98 4.20 -6.73
CA LYS A 75 3.02 3.26 -7.31
C LYS A 75 2.90 3.46 -8.82
N ILE A 76 2.79 2.35 -9.54
CA ILE A 76 2.40 2.34 -10.95
C ILE A 76 0.88 2.23 -11.02
N PHE A 77 0.23 3.20 -11.64
CA PHE A 77 -1.18 3.15 -12.00
C PHE A 77 -1.32 2.88 -13.49
N THR A 78 -2.35 2.13 -13.89
CA THR A 78 -2.64 1.80 -15.29
C THR A 78 -3.89 2.51 -15.78
N VAL A 79 -4.01 2.67 -17.10
CA VAL A 79 -5.23 3.22 -17.71
C VAL A 79 -6.43 2.28 -17.67
N ASP A 80 -6.18 0.99 -17.48
CA ASP A 80 -7.24 -0.02 -17.35
C ASP A 80 -8.03 0.18 -16.05
N GLU A 81 -9.29 -0.25 -16.08
CA GLU A 81 -10.16 -0.23 -14.92
C GLU A 81 -9.66 -1.21 -13.84
N SER A 82 -9.54 -0.71 -12.61
CA SER A 82 -9.22 -1.49 -11.44
C SER A 82 -10.45 -2.26 -10.96
N VAL A 83 -10.37 -3.59 -10.96
CA VAL A 83 -11.47 -4.45 -10.48
C VAL A 83 -11.06 -5.14 -9.20
N ASN A 84 -11.80 -4.85 -8.13
CA ASN A 84 -11.73 -5.58 -6.88
C ASN A 84 -12.59 -6.85 -6.96
N ARG A 85 -11.98 -7.96 -7.42
CA ARG A 85 -12.65 -9.26 -7.55
C ARG A 85 -13.30 -9.81 -6.27
N ARG A 86 -13.09 -9.22 -5.09
CA ARG A 86 -13.80 -9.61 -3.85
C ARG A 86 -15.13 -8.88 -3.70
N ASN A 87 -15.13 -7.58 -3.99
CA ASN A 87 -16.24 -6.67 -3.69
C ASN A 87 -17.07 -6.34 -4.93
N ASP A 88 -16.45 -6.31 -6.11
CA ASP A 88 -17.13 -5.99 -7.36
C ASP A 88 -17.88 -7.24 -7.83
N ARG A 89 -19.18 -7.24 -7.49
CA ARG A 89 -20.12 -8.32 -7.77
C ARG A 89 -21.26 -7.77 -8.60
N TRP A 90 -21.55 -8.48 -9.68
CA TRP A 90 -22.74 -8.23 -10.48
C TRP A 90 -23.86 -9.14 -9.98
N ILE A 91 -24.99 -8.56 -9.58
CA ILE A 91 -26.17 -9.31 -9.16
C ILE A 91 -27.10 -9.38 -10.37
N CYS A 92 -27.10 -10.52 -11.06
CA CYS A 92 -27.97 -10.78 -12.22
C CYS A 92 -28.45 -12.23 -12.25
N GLN A 93 -29.48 -12.49 -13.05
CA GLN A 93 -29.99 -13.83 -13.32
C GLN A 93 -29.23 -14.49 -14.47
N ASP A 94 -29.05 -13.79 -15.59
CA ASP A 94 -28.26 -14.29 -16.72
C ASP A 94 -26.80 -13.78 -16.63
N PRO A 95 -25.79 -14.67 -16.60
CA PRO A 95 -24.38 -14.28 -16.70
C PRO A 95 -24.03 -13.40 -17.91
N LYS A 96 -24.83 -13.42 -18.98
CA LYS A 96 -24.64 -12.55 -20.16
C LYS A 96 -24.92 -11.08 -19.88
N GLU A 97 -25.66 -10.76 -18.80
CA GLU A 97 -25.88 -9.37 -18.37
C GLU A 97 -24.65 -8.75 -17.72
N VAL A 98 -23.68 -9.57 -17.30
CA VAL A 98 -22.45 -9.09 -16.66
C VAL A 98 -21.61 -8.37 -17.71
N LYS A 99 -21.44 -7.06 -17.54
CA LYS A 99 -20.55 -6.28 -18.41
C LYS A 99 -19.10 -6.69 -18.13
N PRO A 100 -18.34 -7.16 -19.13
CA PRO A 100 -16.95 -7.49 -18.93
C PRO A 100 -16.12 -6.21 -18.78
N THR A 101 -15.20 -6.20 -17.83
CA THR A 101 -14.15 -5.19 -17.78
C THR A 101 -13.05 -5.57 -18.76
N MET A 102 -12.68 -4.63 -19.63
CA MET A 102 -11.63 -4.84 -20.63
C MET A 102 -10.25 -4.62 -20.00
N SER A 103 -9.31 -5.53 -20.25
CA SER A 103 -7.92 -5.41 -19.83
C SER A 103 -6.98 -5.42 -21.04
N SER A 104 -6.04 -4.48 -21.07
CA SER A 104 -5.02 -4.37 -22.09
C SER A 104 -3.85 -5.33 -21.77
N LYS A 105 -3.22 -5.92 -22.80
CA LYS A 105 -2.04 -6.79 -22.60
C LYS A 105 -0.83 -6.03 -22.03
N LYS A 106 -0.69 -4.76 -22.42
CA LYS A 106 0.36 -3.83 -21.97
C LYS A 106 -0.27 -2.45 -21.77
N PRO A 107 -1.03 -2.24 -20.67
CA PRO A 107 -1.70 -0.97 -20.47
C PRO A 107 -0.68 0.16 -20.36
N ALA A 108 -1.04 1.33 -20.88
CA ALA A 108 -0.29 2.54 -20.58
C ALA A 108 -0.32 2.78 -19.07
N ALA A 109 0.82 3.16 -18.51
CA ALA A 109 1.00 3.26 -17.08
C ALA A 109 1.71 4.55 -16.68
N VAL A 110 1.50 4.97 -15.45
CA VAL A 110 2.12 6.16 -14.86
C VAL A 110 2.70 5.78 -13.51
N MET A 111 4.02 5.91 -13.38
CA MET A 111 4.69 5.82 -12.09
C MET A 111 4.48 7.14 -11.33
N THR A 112 3.96 7.02 -10.11
CA THR A 112 3.52 8.13 -9.28
C THR A 112 4.20 8.04 -7.94
N LEU A 113 4.86 9.12 -7.52
CA LEU A 113 5.37 9.29 -6.16
C LEU A 113 4.35 10.09 -5.35
N ALA A 114 3.91 9.52 -4.24
CA ALA A 114 3.07 10.17 -3.25
C ALA A 114 3.86 10.38 -1.95
N VAL A 115 3.57 11.49 -1.26
CA VAL A 115 4.10 11.77 0.07
C VAL A 115 2.96 12.24 0.95
N ILE A 116 2.81 11.65 2.13
CA ILE A 116 1.76 12.01 3.10
C ILE A 116 2.33 12.25 4.48
N SER A 117 1.59 13.02 5.28
CA SER A 117 1.80 13.17 6.71
C SER A 117 0.45 13.32 7.42
N ARG A 118 0.49 13.46 8.74
CA ARG A 118 -0.70 13.81 9.53
C ARG A 118 -1.28 15.20 9.21
N GLU A 119 -0.55 16.04 8.46
CA GLU A 119 -0.98 17.38 8.01
C GLU A 119 -1.59 17.35 6.60
N GLY A 120 -1.64 16.19 5.96
CA GLY A 120 -2.15 16.01 4.61
C GLY A 120 -1.10 15.49 3.63
N GLU A 121 -1.42 15.62 2.35
CA GLU A 121 -0.75 15.00 1.22
C GLU A 121 -0.08 16.00 0.28
N MET A 122 0.98 15.54 -0.37
CA MET A 122 1.63 16.24 -1.46
C MET A 122 0.83 16.03 -2.74
N VAL A 123 0.77 17.05 -3.60
CA VAL A 123 0.34 16.86 -4.99
C VAL A 123 1.25 15.79 -5.61
N PRO A 124 0.70 14.69 -6.17
CA PRO A 124 1.50 13.58 -6.64
C PRO A 124 2.48 14.01 -7.73
N HIS A 125 3.70 13.49 -7.65
CA HIS A 125 4.69 13.63 -8.71
C HIS A 125 4.57 12.47 -9.70
N PHE A 126 4.54 12.79 -10.99
CA PHE A 126 4.50 11.79 -12.04
C PHE A 126 5.85 11.75 -12.76
N PHE A 127 6.49 10.58 -12.76
CA PHE A 127 7.72 10.37 -13.51
C PHE A 127 7.44 10.35 -15.02
N GLN A 128 8.50 10.56 -15.81
CA GLN A 128 8.37 10.50 -17.27
C GLN A 128 8.08 9.07 -17.73
N ALA A 129 7.37 8.94 -18.85
CA ALA A 129 7.07 7.64 -19.41
C ALA A 129 8.36 6.90 -19.77
N ASN A 130 8.45 5.61 -19.42
CA ASN A 130 9.62 4.75 -19.63
C ASN A 130 10.91 5.20 -18.91
N GLU A 131 10.84 6.19 -18.02
CA GLU A 131 11.97 6.60 -17.20
C GLU A 131 12.18 5.58 -16.06
N THR A 132 13.38 5.03 -15.97
CA THR A 132 13.77 4.24 -14.81
C THR A 132 14.16 5.19 -13.68
N VAL A 133 13.46 5.09 -12.54
CA VAL A 133 13.78 5.86 -11.32
C VAL A 133 15.08 5.34 -10.71
N ASN A 134 16.18 5.80 -11.28
CA ASN A 134 17.52 5.55 -10.77
C ASN A 134 17.88 6.58 -9.69
N LYS A 135 19.07 6.43 -9.10
CA LYS A 135 19.57 7.32 -8.04
C LYS A 135 19.59 8.81 -8.44
N THR A 136 19.82 9.14 -9.70
CA THR A 136 19.94 10.52 -10.19
C THR A 136 18.56 11.16 -10.32
N VAL A 137 17.64 10.46 -10.99
CA VAL A 137 16.22 10.89 -11.13
C VAL A 137 15.59 11.06 -9.75
N TYR A 138 15.78 10.06 -8.88
CA TYR A 138 15.24 10.11 -7.53
C TYR A 138 15.78 11.31 -6.73
N LEU A 139 17.09 11.58 -6.83
CA LEU A 139 17.72 12.71 -6.14
C LEU A 139 17.15 14.06 -6.64
N ASP A 140 16.95 14.21 -7.95
CA ASP A 140 16.40 15.41 -8.54
C ASP A 140 14.95 15.68 -8.07
N VAL A 141 14.10 14.64 -8.09
CA VAL A 141 12.71 14.73 -7.59
C VAL A 141 12.67 15.06 -6.11
N LEU A 142 13.56 14.48 -5.29
CA LEU A 142 13.67 14.85 -3.89
C LEU A 142 14.02 16.33 -3.71
N LYS A 143 14.99 16.86 -4.48
CA LYS A 143 15.43 18.26 -4.41
C LYS A 143 14.35 19.24 -4.84
N ARG A 144 13.70 18.96 -5.96
CA ARG A 144 12.78 19.89 -6.62
C ARG A 144 11.37 19.84 -6.04
N VAL A 145 10.93 18.69 -5.55
CA VAL A 145 9.51 18.45 -5.24
C VAL A 145 9.33 18.10 -3.76
N VAL A 146 9.93 17.00 -3.31
CA VAL A 146 9.60 16.41 -2.02
C VAL A 146 10.10 17.25 -0.85
N VAL A 147 11.38 17.65 -0.86
CA VAL A 147 11.98 18.40 0.24
C VAL A 147 11.38 19.81 0.39
N PRO A 148 11.19 20.60 -0.69
CA PRO A 148 10.50 21.88 -0.58
C PRO A 148 9.10 21.76 0.03
N TRP A 149 8.32 20.76 -0.39
CA TRP A 149 6.99 20.53 0.17
C TRP A 149 7.05 20.13 1.65
N MET A 150 7.93 19.19 2.03
CA MET A 150 8.09 18.79 3.44
C MET A 150 8.49 19.96 4.33
N LYS A 151 9.43 20.81 3.89
CA LYS A 151 9.84 22.01 4.64
C LYS A 151 8.68 22.98 4.82
N LYS A 152 7.93 23.25 3.75
CA LYS A 152 6.73 24.10 3.80
C LYS A 152 5.68 23.55 4.79
N THR A 153 5.38 22.26 4.71
CA THR A 153 4.37 21.60 5.55
C THR A 153 4.83 21.49 7.01
N ALA A 154 6.12 21.22 7.25
CA ALA A 154 6.67 21.15 8.60
C ALA A 154 6.75 22.52 9.27
N GLY A 155 7.02 23.58 8.50
CA GLY A 155 7.37 24.89 9.04
C GLY A 155 8.64 24.77 9.88
N GLU A 156 8.61 25.26 11.11
CA GLU A 156 9.74 25.19 12.05
C GLU A 156 9.83 23.85 12.80
N ARG A 157 8.83 22.97 12.64
CA ARG A 157 8.79 21.69 13.36
C ARG A 157 9.89 20.77 12.87
N LYS A 158 10.50 20.06 13.81
CA LYS A 158 11.38 18.94 13.46
C LYS A 158 10.56 17.86 12.77
N TYR A 159 11.11 17.28 11.71
CA TYR A 159 10.43 16.25 10.94
C TYR A 159 11.34 15.08 10.57
N THR A 160 10.71 13.97 10.19
CA THR A 160 11.35 12.74 9.72
C THR A 160 10.75 12.32 8.39
N PHE A 161 11.55 11.64 7.58
CA PHE A 161 11.14 11.11 6.30
C PHE A 161 11.33 9.59 6.28
N GLN A 162 10.26 8.88 5.91
CA GLN A 162 10.23 7.43 5.72
C GLN A 162 10.04 7.13 4.23
N GLN A 163 10.83 6.18 3.74
CA GLN A 163 10.80 5.61 2.39
C GLN A 163 11.18 4.13 2.48
N ASP A 164 10.92 3.36 1.43
CA ASP A 164 11.25 1.94 1.38
C ASP A 164 12.77 1.69 1.19
N SER A 165 13.14 0.44 0.93
CA SER A 165 14.55 0.03 0.75
C SER A 165 14.95 -0.20 -0.71
N ALA A 166 14.30 0.48 -1.68
CA ALA A 166 14.63 0.38 -3.10
C ALA A 166 16.11 0.72 -3.38
N PRO A 167 16.73 0.15 -4.44
CA PRO A 167 18.13 0.39 -4.77
C PRO A 167 18.50 1.87 -4.91
N ALA A 168 17.65 2.69 -5.54
CA ALA A 168 17.86 4.13 -5.69
C ALA A 168 17.93 4.83 -4.32
N HIS A 169 17.05 4.46 -3.38
CA HIS A 169 16.95 5.03 -2.05
C HIS A 169 18.19 4.68 -1.21
N LYS A 170 18.73 3.48 -1.41
CA LYS A 170 19.95 2.97 -0.75
C LYS A 170 21.26 3.54 -1.30
N ALA A 171 21.25 4.18 -2.47
CA ALA A 171 22.47 4.64 -3.10
C ALA A 171 23.25 5.58 -2.17
N LYS A 172 24.57 5.35 -2.03
CA LYS A 172 25.44 6.16 -1.16
C LYS A 172 25.33 7.65 -1.47
N THR A 173 25.23 8.01 -2.75
CA THR A 173 25.05 9.40 -3.20
C THR A 173 23.78 10.01 -2.64
N VAL A 174 22.64 9.33 -2.76
CA VAL A 174 21.34 9.77 -2.21
C VAL A 174 21.44 9.91 -0.68
N GLN A 175 21.96 8.89 0.00
CA GLN A 175 22.10 8.91 1.45
C GLN A 175 23.01 10.04 1.94
N ASN A 176 24.16 10.26 1.30
CA ASN A 176 25.11 11.30 1.71
C ASN A 176 24.60 12.71 1.44
N THR A 177 23.86 12.93 0.34
CA THR A 177 23.26 14.24 0.04
C THR A 177 22.20 14.62 1.06
N TRP A 178 21.43 13.66 1.59
CA TRP A 178 20.25 13.94 2.40
C TRP A 178 20.42 13.72 3.90
N ARG A 179 21.40 12.92 4.35
CA ARG A 179 21.68 12.71 5.77
C ARG A 179 21.76 14.01 6.60
N PRO A 180 22.37 15.11 6.11
CA PRO A 180 22.44 16.36 6.88
C PRO A 180 21.12 17.13 6.96
N THR A 181 20.22 16.95 5.98
CA THR A 181 19.04 17.80 5.77
C THR A 181 17.70 17.12 6.07
N LEU A 182 17.68 15.79 6.09
CA LEU A 182 16.52 14.98 6.45
C LEU A 182 16.93 14.08 7.63
N PRO A 183 16.46 14.35 8.85
CA PRO A 183 16.54 13.42 9.98
C PRO A 183 15.71 12.18 9.62
N THR A 184 16.28 11.32 8.78
CA THR A 184 15.65 10.08 8.37
C THR A 184 15.70 9.16 9.59
N SER A 185 14.54 8.91 10.17
CA SER A 185 14.30 7.65 10.89
C SER A 185 14.53 6.43 9.97
N GLY A 186 14.45 6.64 8.65
CA GLY A 186 14.74 5.66 7.61
C GLY A 186 16.10 5.86 6.95
N HIS A 187 17.20 5.57 7.65
CA HIS A 187 18.28 4.90 6.90
C HIS A 187 17.59 3.70 6.23
N PRO A 188 17.76 3.46 4.93
CA PRO A 188 17.14 2.32 4.25
C PRO A 188 17.46 0.94 4.86
N ARG A 189 18.39 0.87 5.83
CA ARG A 189 18.66 -0.34 6.62
C ARG A 189 17.65 -0.54 7.76
N PHE A 190 16.80 0.44 8.06
CA PHE A 190 15.80 0.40 9.12
C PHE A 190 14.40 0.03 8.63
N TRP A 191 14.10 0.16 7.33
CA TRP A 191 12.85 -0.38 6.80
C TRP A 191 13.00 -1.89 6.57
N PRO A 192 12.08 -2.73 7.05
CA PRO A 192 12.10 -4.15 6.75
C PRO A 192 11.72 -4.40 5.29
N ALA A 193 12.40 -5.36 4.65
CA ALA A 193 12.09 -5.74 3.28
C ALA A 193 10.68 -6.36 3.20
N ASN A 194 10.05 -6.32 2.04
CA ASN A 194 8.73 -6.94 1.79
C ASN A 194 7.67 -6.58 2.84
N SER A 195 7.68 -5.31 3.28
CA SER A 195 6.82 -4.83 4.37
C SER A 195 5.87 -3.69 3.93
N PRO A 196 5.05 -3.90 2.88
CA PRO A 196 4.08 -2.90 2.44
C PRO A 196 2.99 -2.66 3.49
N ASP A 197 2.71 -3.65 4.34
CA ASP A 197 1.80 -3.57 5.48
C ASP A 197 2.16 -2.46 6.48
N LEU A 198 3.45 -2.13 6.58
CA LEU A 198 3.93 -1.03 7.41
C LEU A 198 3.87 0.34 6.72
N ASN A 199 3.72 0.42 5.40
CA ASN A 199 3.70 1.69 4.66
C ASN A 199 2.27 2.21 4.46
N HIS A 200 1.95 3.35 5.09
CA HIS A 200 0.62 3.96 4.98
C HIS A 200 0.29 4.48 3.59
N VAL A 201 1.30 4.92 2.84
CA VAL A 201 1.11 5.42 1.48
C VAL A 201 0.60 4.31 0.59
N THR A 202 1.10 3.09 0.75
CA THR A 202 0.66 1.93 -0.04
C THR A 202 -0.83 1.64 0.14
N SER A 203 -1.35 1.62 1.38
CA SER A 203 -2.78 1.36 1.60
C SER A 203 -3.67 2.56 1.22
N THR A 204 -3.30 3.79 1.62
CA THR A 204 -4.16 4.97 1.47
C THR A 204 -4.05 5.56 0.07
N CYS A 205 -2.84 5.92 -0.35
CA CYS A 205 -2.59 6.53 -1.65
C CYS A 205 -2.40 5.50 -2.76
N GLY A 206 -2.08 4.26 -2.42
CA GLY A 206 -1.88 3.20 -3.40
C GLY A 206 -3.18 2.51 -3.76
N GLU A 207 -3.69 1.65 -2.87
CA GLU A 207 -4.91 0.86 -3.09
C GLU A 207 -6.17 1.73 -3.05
N GLY A 208 -6.30 2.62 -2.07
CA GLY A 208 -7.47 3.50 -1.92
C GLY A 208 -7.68 4.43 -3.12
N VAL A 209 -6.61 5.08 -3.60
CA VAL A 209 -6.68 5.94 -4.78
C VAL A 209 -6.90 5.13 -6.05
N GLU A 210 -6.31 3.95 -6.19
CA GLU A 210 -6.51 3.11 -7.39
C GLU A 210 -7.99 2.74 -7.56
N GLY A 211 -8.62 2.23 -6.50
CA GLY A 211 -10.03 1.83 -6.53
C GLY A 211 -11.03 2.96 -6.82
N ILE A 212 -10.61 4.23 -6.74
CA ILE A 212 -11.44 5.40 -7.07
C ILE A 212 -11.00 6.02 -8.40
N ALA A 213 -9.71 6.36 -8.52
CA ALA A 213 -9.17 7.06 -9.68
C ALA A 213 -9.17 6.18 -10.94
N CYS A 214 -9.06 4.86 -10.77
CA CYS A 214 -9.00 3.87 -11.84
C CYS A 214 -10.27 3.00 -11.87
N ASN A 215 -11.38 3.41 -11.25
CA ASN A 215 -12.63 2.65 -11.28
C ASN A 215 -13.31 2.60 -12.65
N THR A 216 -12.73 3.26 -13.65
CA THR A 216 -13.17 3.31 -15.04
C THR A 216 -11.94 3.38 -15.94
N TYR A 217 -12.09 2.94 -17.19
CA TYR A 217 -11.04 3.02 -18.20
C TYR A 217 -10.67 4.47 -18.54
N HIS A 218 -9.37 4.72 -18.67
CA HIS A 218 -8.80 6.01 -19.09
C HIS A 218 -8.35 5.97 -20.55
N LYS A 219 -8.78 6.94 -21.36
CA LYS A 219 -8.36 7.03 -22.77
C LYS A 219 -6.88 7.39 -22.95
N SER A 220 -6.23 7.92 -21.91
CA SER A 220 -4.82 8.32 -21.96
C SER A 220 -4.20 8.39 -20.57
N THR A 221 -2.86 8.46 -20.52
CA THR A 221 -2.14 8.76 -19.28
C THR A 221 -2.42 10.18 -18.77
N VAL A 222 -2.85 11.11 -19.63
CA VAL A 222 -3.25 12.47 -19.23
C VAL A 222 -4.54 12.43 -18.40
N SER A 223 -5.57 11.71 -18.89
CA SER A 223 -6.82 11.57 -18.14
C SER A 223 -6.61 10.79 -16.83
N LEU A 224 -5.75 9.77 -16.84
CA LEU A 224 -5.36 9.03 -15.65
C LEU A 224 -4.68 9.94 -14.61
N LYS A 225 -3.67 10.72 -15.03
CA LYS A 225 -2.98 11.69 -14.15
C LYS A 225 -3.93 12.71 -13.54
N ALA A 226 -4.90 13.19 -14.32
CA ALA A 226 -5.93 14.11 -13.82
C ALA A 226 -6.85 13.43 -12.79
N SER A 227 -7.25 12.19 -13.04
CA SER A 227 -8.06 11.39 -12.10
C SER A 227 -7.34 11.15 -10.78
N ILE A 228 -6.07 10.72 -10.82
CA ILE A 228 -5.23 10.51 -9.64
C ILE A 228 -5.10 11.80 -8.84
N LYS A 229 -4.78 12.93 -9.50
CA LYS A 229 -4.67 14.24 -8.84
C LYS A 229 -5.96 14.65 -8.12
N ARG A 230 -7.11 14.52 -8.79
CA ARG A 230 -8.42 14.86 -8.19
C ARG A 230 -8.73 13.97 -6.99
N THR A 231 -8.49 12.67 -7.14
CA THR A 231 -8.77 11.69 -6.09
C THR A 231 -7.90 11.94 -4.86
N MET A 232 -6.60 12.18 -5.05
CA MET A 232 -5.69 12.52 -3.96
C MET A 232 -6.10 13.80 -3.24
N ALA A 233 -6.47 14.85 -3.98
CA ALA A 233 -6.94 16.10 -3.39
C ALA A 233 -8.29 16.00 -2.66
N SER A 234 -9.08 14.94 -2.93
CA SER A 234 -10.34 14.65 -2.26
C SER A 234 -10.21 13.69 -1.08
N LEU A 235 -8.99 13.24 -0.74
CA LEU A 235 -8.78 12.38 0.41
C LEU A 235 -9.19 13.12 1.69
N ASP A 236 -10.00 12.48 2.54
CA ASP A 236 -10.36 13.06 3.83
C ASP A 236 -9.09 13.16 4.71
N PRO A 237 -8.69 14.38 5.13
CA PRO A 237 -7.53 14.57 6.00
C PRO A 237 -7.63 13.79 7.31
N ARG A 238 -8.85 13.51 7.80
CA ARG A 238 -9.09 12.70 9.01
C ARG A 238 -8.68 11.25 8.78
N GLU A 239 -9.02 10.68 7.63
CA GLU A 239 -8.63 9.31 7.28
C GLU A 239 -7.12 9.19 7.02
N VAL A 240 -6.51 10.19 6.36
CA VAL A 240 -5.04 10.24 6.21
C VAL A 240 -4.35 10.33 7.58
N SER A 241 -4.84 11.21 8.46
CA SER A 241 -4.32 11.36 9.82
C SER A 241 -4.45 10.07 10.64
N LYS A 242 -5.61 9.40 10.56
CA LYS A 242 -5.89 8.13 11.23
C LYS A 242 -4.98 7.01 10.71
N ALA A 243 -4.78 6.92 9.40
CA ALA A 243 -3.86 5.97 8.79
C ALA A 243 -2.44 6.19 9.35
N VAL A 244 -1.92 7.42 9.29
CA VAL A 244 -0.58 7.77 9.81
C VAL A 244 -0.44 7.50 11.31
N LYS A 245 -1.47 7.79 12.11
CA LYS A 245 -1.47 7.52 13.57
C LYS A 245 -1.48 6.03 13.89
N SER A 246 -1.98 5.17 12.99
CA SER A 246 -1.96 3.72 13.18
C SER A 246 -0.56 3.09 13.06
N PHE A 247 0.45 3.84 12.59
CA PHE A 247 1.80 3.32 12.34
C PHE A 247 2.39 2.55 13.51
N ARG A 248 2.31 3.14 14.71
CA ARG A 248 2.87 2.55 15.91
C ARG A 248 2.26 1.17 16.18
N ARG A 249 0.92 1.11 16.18
CA ARG A 249 0.17 -0.13 16.39
C ARG A 249 0.53 -1.19 15.36
N ARG A 250 0.66 -0.80 14.09
CA ARG A 250 1.08 -1.70 13.00
C ARG A 250 2.45 -2.33 13.27
N VAL A 251 3.42 -1.53 13.72
CA VAL A 251 4.76 -2.02 14.06
C VAL A 251 4.72 -2.94 15.29
N GLU A 252 3.93 -2.60 16.31
CA GLU A 252 3.71 -3.45 17.49
C GLU A 252 3.12 -4.81 17.08
N THR A 253 2.07 -4.83 16.25
CA THR A 253 1.46 -6.06 15.73
C THR A 253 2.45 -6.94 14.94
N VAL A 254 3.33 -6.34 14.12
CA VAL A 254 4.38 -7.12 13.42
C VAL A 254 5.34 -7.78 14.42
N ILE A 255 5.66 -7.11 15.53
CA ILE A 255 6.54 -7.67 16.57
C ILE A 255 5.83 -8.77 17.36
N GLU A 256 4.57 -8.55 17.73
CA GLU A 256 3.73 -9.51 18.46
C GLU A 256 3.50 -10.81 17.68
N LEU A 257 3.46 -10.72 16.34
CA LEU A 257 3.33 -11.85 15.43
C LEU A 257 4.68 -12.38 14.93
N ASP A 258 5.77 -12.12 15.66
CA ASP A 258 7.11 -12.62 15.34
C ASP A 258 7.58 -12.33 13.90
N GLY A 259 7.17 -11.17 13.37
CA GLY A 259 7.54 -10.71 12.04
C GLY A 259 6.67 -11.26 10.91
N GLU A 260 5.58 -11.95 11.20
CA GLU A 260 4.61 -12.41 10.20
C GLU A 260 3.85 -11.24 9.55
N HIS A 261 3.11 -11.56 8.50
CA HIS A 261 2.07 -10.68 7.96
C HIS A 261 0.88 -10.61 8.90
N TYR A 262 0.22 -9.46 8.95
CA TYR A 262 -1.06 -9.29 9.66
C TYR A 262 -2.14 -8.76 8.71
N GLU A 263 -3.37 -8.69 9.20
CA GLU A 263 -4.52 -8.04 8.54
C GLU A 263 -5.07 -6.93 9.45
#